data_AF-A0A915ZZP9-F1
#
_entry.id   AF-A0A915ZZP9-F1
#
_cell.length_a   1.000
_cell.length_b   1.000
_cell.length_c   1.000
_cell.angle_alpha   90.00
_cell.angle_beta   90.00
_cell.angle_gamma   90.00
#
_symmetry.space_group_name_H-M   'P 1'
#
loop_
_entity.id
_entity.type
_entity.pdbx_description
1 polymer ?
#
loop_
_entity_poly.entity_id
_entity_poly.type
_entity_poly.pdbx_seq_one_letter_code
_entity_poly.pdbx_strand_id
1 'polypeptide(L)'
;MSHDLYRGPDALERFVTKIEEEQANIQEDLSAPAEMIMAPGDLKTYNEATECWICKGPFLKLAPEVVQKLEEAKHNLLEIKEWETCMEKEHPKKKEAQKEYSKALSGINRKVKDHDHISGKFRGPAHDVCNKKLRIGSFETKVPLICHNFRGYDSHPLMKVVSKFTADKLNCIPENIGKYKAIDVGQLRFLDSFQHMAMGLDNLVACLGENPEKFPLSVKHFTEKGYSIDKIKLLFRKGVFPYDWTNAWEKFDRTSLPPRKDFYSLLSQQNISKENYEHVQKVWQTFEMKSFGEYHDLYLETDVLLLADVFMNYTIMCLQDDGLDPSHYVSAPGMFNDSLYKSSGAELKLMTDMDEYLMVEKGIRGGMTMASHRYAKANNPKCPDYDSSKPTT
;
A
#
# COMPACT_ATOMS: atom_id res chain seq x y z
N MET A 1 17.38 -5.19 -5.56
CA MET A 1 16.43 -5.66 -4.54
C MET A 1 17.15 -6.71 -3.73
N SER A 2 17.25 -6.51 -2.41
CA SER A 2 17.72 -7.53 -1.49
C SER A 2 16.66 -8.62 -1.42
N HIS A 3 17.03 -9.87 -1.66
CA HIS A 3 16.13 -11.02 -1.50
C HIS A 3 16.72 -11.91 -0.42
N ASP A 4 16.15 -11.84 0.79
CA ASP A 4 16.56 -12.67 1.92
C ASP A 4 15.49 -13.71 2.19
N LEU A 5 15.75 -14.95 1.80
CA LEU A 5 14.93 -16.09 2.16
C LEU A 5 15.56 -16.79 3.36
N TYR A 6 14.76 -16.98 4.40
CA TYR A 6 15.22 -17.61 5.62
C TYR A 6 14.24 -18.63 6.17
N ARG A 7 14.78 -19.75 6.66
CA ARG A 7 14.04 -20.79 7.38
C ARG A 7 14.82 -21.11 8.65
N GLY A 8 14.16 -20.94 9.79
CA GLY A 8 14.74 -21.25 11.08
C GLY A 8 13.70 -21.06 12.19
N PRO A 9 13.98 -21.59 13.40
CA PRO A 9 13.11 -21.40 14.56
C PRO A 9 12.99 -19.93 14.99
N ASP A 10 13.96 -19.10 14.61
CA ASP A 10 14.10 -17.66 14.85
C ASP A 10 13.71 -16.82 13.63
N ALA A 11 12.90 -17.37 12.71
CA ALA A 11 12.53 -16.67 11.48
C ALA A 11 11.82 -15.33 11.72
N LEU A 12 11.04 -15.21 12.80
CA LEU A 12 10.37 -13.96 13.15
C LEU A 12 11.35 -12.93 13.70
N GLU A 13 12.29 -13.33 14.56
CA GLU A 13 13.37 -12.49 15.05
C GLU A 13 14.22 -11.98 13.89
N ARG A 14 14.64 -12.87 12.97
CA ARG A 14 15.39 -12.47 11.78
C ARG A 14 14.58 -11.57 10.86
N PHE A 15 13.27 -11.82 10.68
CA PHE A 15 12.40 -10.93 9.92
C PHE A 15 12.40 -9.51 10.51
N VAL A 16 12.27 -9.37 11.84
CA VAL A 16 12.32 -8.06 12.51
C VAL A 16 13.71 -7.41 12.34
N THR A 17 14.81 -8.13 12.50
CA THR A 17 16.14 -7.55 12.26
C THR A 17 16.29 -7.06 10.82
N LYS A 18 15.87 -7.88 9.84
CA LYS A 18 15.96 -7.53 8.42
C LYS A 18 15.09 -6.34 8.05
N ILE A 19 13.90 -6.23 8.65
CA ILE A 19 13.01 -5.09 8.39
C ILE A 19 13.58 -3.78 8.91
N GLU A 20 14.27 -3.82 10.06
CA GLU A 20 14.92 -2.64 10.65
C GLU A 20 16.14 -2.22 9.81
N GLU A 21 16.91 -3.18 9.30
CA GLU A 21 18.00 -2.93 8.34
C GLU A 21 17.46 -2.27 7.06
N GLU A 22 16.42 -2.82 6.45
CA GLU A 22 15.80 -2.24 5.25
C GLU A 22 15.19 -0.86 5.54
N GLN A 23 14.59 -0.65 6.72
CA GLN A 23 14.10 0.67 7.13
C GLN A 23 15.25 1.68 7.26
N ALA A 24 16.42 1.28 7.75
CA ALA A 24 17.60 2.15 7.85
C ALA A 24 18.13 2.52 6.46
N ASN A 25 18.19 1.56 5.53
CA ASN A 25 18.58 1.82 4.14
C ASN A 25 17.62 2.83 3.47
N ILE A 26 16.31 2.64 3.65
CA ILE A 26 15.30 3.58 3.13
C ILE A 26 15.48 4.97 3.75
N GLN A 27 15.82 5.07 5.04
CA GLN A 27 16.08 6.36 5.69
C GLN A 27 17.29 7.06 5.11
N GLU A 28 18.37 6.32 4.84
CA GLU A 28 19.56 6.85 4.19
C GLU A 28 19.22 7.40 2.81
N ASP A 29 18.53 6.61 1.98
CA ASP A 29 18.06 7.02 0.66
C ASP A 29 17.17 8.28 0.71
N LEU A 30 16.27 8.36 1.70
CA LEU A 30 15.37 9.51 1.87
C LEU A 30 16.03 10.73 2.52
N SER A 31 17.17 10.57 3.18
CA SER A 31 17.89 11.66 3.88
C SER A 31 18.60 12.62 2.92
N ALA A 32 18.91 12.17 1.71
CA ALA A 32 19.55 12.93 0.66
C ALA A 32 18.60 13.07 -0.55
N PRO A 33 17.73 14.10 -0.57
CA PRO A 33 16.82 14.32 -1.70
C PRO A 33 17.58 14.41 -3.02
N ALA A 34 17.14 13.66 -4.02
CA ALA A 34 17.68 13.73 -5.36
C ALA A 34 17.64 15.16 -5.91
N GLU A 35 18.69 15.55 -6.62
CA GLU A 35 18.74 16.85 -7.29
C GLU A 35 17.67 16.93 -8.38
N MET A 36 17.14 18.14 -8.60
CA MET A 36 16.07 18.37 -9.55
C MET A 36 16.56 18.19 -10.99
N ILE A 37 15.92 17.27 -11.71
CA ILE A 37 16.13 16.98 -13.12
C ILE A 37 14.96 17.59 -13.89
N MET A 38 15.26 18.59 -14.73
CA MET A 38 14.30 19.19 -15.66
C MET A 38 14.56 18.69 -17.09
N ALA A 39 13.53 18.15 -17.74
CA ALA A 39 13.55 17.78 -19.14
C ALA A 39 13.43 19.02 -20.06
N PRO A 40 13.81 18.91 -21.35
CA PRO A 40 13.56 19.96 -22.32
C PRO A 40 12.06 20.33 -22.38
N GLY A 41 11.76 21.61 -22.15
CA GLY A 41 10.38 22.13 -22.12
C GLY A 41 9.82 22.38 -20.72
N ASP A 42 10.34 21.73 -19.67
CA ASP A 42 9.81 21.89 -18.30
C ASP A 42 9.91 23.34 -17.80
N LEU A 43 10.99 24.04 -18.15
CA LEU A 43 11.16 25.44 -17.77
C LEU A 43 10.11 26.33 -18.42
N LYS A 44 9.73 26.02 -19.67
CA LYS A 44 8.66 26.72 -20.39
C LYS A 44 7.31 26.44 -19.71
N THR A 45 7.00 25.17 -19.45
CA THR A 45 5.80 24.75 -18.70
C THR A 45 5.70 25.46 -17.35
N TYR A 46 6.80 25.51 -16.60
CA TYR A 46 6.85 26.21 -15.32
C TYR A 46 6.56 27.71 -15.45
N ASN A 47 7.17 28.38 -16.42
CA ASN A 47 7.03 29.82 -16.62
C ASN A 47 5.60 30.19 -17.03
N GLU A 48 5.03 29.44 -17.98
CA GLU A 48 3.71 29.67 -18.56
C GLU A 48 2.55 29.24 -17.63
N ALA A 49 2.81 28.38 -16.65
CA ALA A 49 1.77 27.92 -15.74
C ALA A 49 1.14 29.03 -14.91
N THR A 50 -0.19 29.03 -14.95
CA THR A 50 -1.09 29.93 -14.21
C THR A 50 -1.65 29.27 -12.95
N GLU A 51 -1.53 27.95 -12.81
CA GLU A 51 -2.12 27.16 -11.73
C GLU A 51 -1.12 26.19 -11.11
N CYS A 52 -1.30 25.94 -9.82
CA CYS A 52 -0.54 24.97 -9.06
C CYS A 52 -0.91 23.55 -9.48
N TRP A 53 0.08 22.73 -9.85
CA TRP A 53 -0.19 21.36 -10.31
C TRP A 53 -0.77 20.46 -9.20
N ILE A 54 -0.53 20.80 -7.93
CA ILE A 54 -0.96 20.04 -6.74
C ILE A 54 -2.43 20.34 -6.40
N CYS A 55 -2.73 21.58 -6.00
CA CYS A 55 -4.07 21.94 -5.53
C CYS A 55 -4.99 22.49 -6.63
N LYS A 56 -4.48 22.66 -7.86
CA LYS A 56 -5.18 23.29 -9.00
C LYS A 56 -5.60 24.75 -8.79
N GLY A 57 -5.20 25.36 -7.67
CA GLY A 57 -5.46 26.77 -7.39
C GLY A 57 -4.54 27.70 -8.21
N PRO A 58 -4.98 28.95 -8.49
CA PRO A 58 -4.22 29.90 -9.29
C PRO A 58 -2.95 30.38 -8.59
N PHE A 59 -1.95 30.78 -9.37
CA PHE A 59 -0.84 31.60 -8.88
C PHE A 59 -1.27 33.06 -8.85
N LEU A 60 -1.25 33.66 -7.66
CA LEU A 60 -1.55 35.08 -7.52
C LEU A 60 -0.46 35.90 -8.23
N LYS A 61 -0.88 36.81 -9.11
CA LYS A 61 -0.01 37.88 -9.59
C LYS A 61 0.23 38.82 -8.43
N LEU A 62 1.47 38.90 -7.96
CA LEU A 62 1.86 39.80 -6.90
C LEU A 62 1.65 41.25 -7.34
N ALA A 63 1.06 42.07 -6.48
CA ALA A 63 1.03 43.51 -6.68
C ALA A 63 2.48 44.03 -6.77
N PRO A 64 2.77 45.04 -7.62
CA PRO A 64 4.13 45.57 -7.81
C PRO A 64 4.84 45.94 -6.50
N GLU A 65 4.09 46.48 -5.54
CA GLU A 65 4.56 46.88 -4.21
C GLU A 65 5.08 45.69 -3.37
N VAL A 66 4.47 44.52 -3.53
CA VAL A 66 4.89 43.29 -2.83
C VAL A 66 6.15 42.72 -3.47
N VAL A 67 6.26 42.82 -4.80
CA VAL A 67 7.48 42.43 -5.54
C VAL A 67 8.66 43.29 -5.12
N GLN A 68 8.48 44.60 -5.02
CA GLN A 68 9.52 45.54 -4.61
C GLN A 68 10.05 45.24 -3.20
N LYS A 69 9.16 45.05 -2.21
CA LYS A 69 9.56 44.66 -0.85
C LYS A 69 10.34 43.34 -0.80
N LEU A 70 10.00 42.40 -1.69
CA LEU A 70 10.70 41.11 -1.79
C LEU A 70 12.11 41.28 -2.39
N GLU A 71 12.26 42.14 -3.39
CA GLU A 71 13.55 42.46 -4.02
C GLU A 71 14.48 43.19 -3.05
N GLU A 72 13.96 44.17 -2.30
CA GLU A 72 14.70 44.87 -1.24
C GLU A 72 15.19 43.90 -0.16
N ALA A 73 14.31 43.02 0.33
CA ALA A 73 14.69 42.02 1.32
C ALA A 73 15.72 41.01 0.79
N LYS A 74 15.65 40.65 -0.51
CA LYS A 74 16.64 39.79 -1.18
C LYS A 74 17.99 40.49 -1.31
N HIS A 75 18.00 41.78 -1.66
CA HIS A 75 19.20 42.60 -1.78
C HIS A 75 19.92 42.72 -0.43
N ASN A 76 19.18 43.05 0.63
CA ASN A 76 19.72 43.12 1.99
C ASN A 76 20.36 41.79 2.42
N LEU A 77 19.76 40.65 2.04
CA LEU A 77 20.30 39.32 2.35
C LEU A 77 21.61 39.02 1.58
N LEU A 78 21.72 39.49 0.32
CA LEU A 78 22.91 39.36 -0.51
C LEU A 78 24.05 40.23 0.02
N GLU A 79 23.78 41.49 0.36
CA GLU A 79 24.77 42.38 0.96
C GLU A 79 25.32 41.80 2.27
N ILE A 80 24.47 41.24 3.13
CA ILE A 80 24.92 40.58 4.38
C ILE A 80 25.83 39.38 4.09
N LYS A 81 25.53 38.58 3.05
CA LYS A 81 26.38 37.44 2.64
C LYS A 81 27.72 37.89 2.08
N GLU A 82 27.73 38.92 1.23
CA GLU A 82 28.95 39.52 0.69
C GLU A 82 29.82 40.13 1.80
N TRP A 83 29.18 40.73 2.80
CA TRP A 83 29.86 41.26 3.98
C TRP A 83 30.49 40.17 4.86
N GLU A 84 29.81 39.02 5.03
CA GLU A 84 30.35 37.85 5.74
C GLU A 84 31.48 37.16 4.98
N THR A 85 31.50 37.17 3.64
CA THR A 85 32.68 36.66 2.89
C THR A 85 33.96 37.45 3.19
N CYS A 86 33.86 38.63 3.80
CA CYS A 86 34.98 39.42 4.27
C CYS A 86 35.33 39.23 5.77
N MET A 87 34.56 38.45 6.55
CA MET A 87 34.71 38.29 8.02
C MET A 87 34.39 36.86 8.52
N GLU A 88 35.20 36.28 9.40
CA GLU A 88 35.17 34.85 9.77
C GLU A 88 34.01 34.35 10.67
N LYS A 89 32.91 35.07 10.92
CA LYS A 89 31.87 34.60 11.89
C LYS A 89 30.41 34.89 11.51
N GLU A 90 29.52 33.95 11.85
CA GLU A 90 28.05 34.07 11.69
C GLU A 90 27.46 35.24 12.51
N HIS A 91 26.69 36.11 11.87
CA HIS A 91 26.19 37.36 12.46
C HIS A 91 24.68 37.32 12.83
N PRO A 92 24.24 37.83 14.01
CA PRO A 92 22.82 37.85 14.42
C PRO A 92 21.87 38.52 13.43
N LYS A 93 22.32 39.62 12.79
CA LYS A 93 21.55 40.34 11.74
C LYS A 93 21.22 39.47 10.52
N LYS A 94 22.04 38.46 10.19
CA LYS A 94 21.74 37.51 9.11
C LYS A 94 20.56 36.62 9.47
N LYS A 95 20.50 36.12 10.71
CA LYS A 95 19.37 35.31 11.18
C LYS A 95 18.07 36.11 11.17
N GLU A 96 18.11 37.38 11.58
CA GLU A 96 16.94 38.27 11.50
C GLU A 96 16.53 38.57 10.06
N ALA A 97 17.47 38.94 9.19
CA ALA A 97 17.18 39.19 7.77
C ALA A 97 16.67 37.94 7.05
N GLN A 98 17.22 36.75 7.35
CA GLN A 98 16.71 35.46 6.85
C GLN A 98 15.29 35.20 7.34
N LYS A 99 14.98 35.52 8.60
CA LYS A 99 13.65 35.35 9.19
C LYS A 99 12.63 36.31 8.57
N GLU A 100 12.98 37.57 8.36
CA GLU A 100 12.13 38.54 7.67
C GLU A 100 11.90 38.17 6.20
N TYR A 101 12.96 37.79 5.48
CA TYR A 101 12.87 37.34 4.10
C TYR A 101 12.00 36.07 3.97
N SER A 102 12.19 35.09 4.85
CA SER A 102 11.38 33.86 4.90
C SER A 102 9.92 34.15 5.26
N LYS A 103 9.66 35.07 6.18
CA LYS A 103 8.31 35.51 6.56
C LYS A 103 7.61 36.22 5.40
N ALA A 104 8.29 37.13 4.72
CA ALA A 104 7.79 37.81 3.52
C ALA A 104 7.49 36.80 2.39
N LEU A 105 8.39 35.83 2.17
CA LEU A 105 8.18 34.73 1.22
C LEU A 105 6.98 33.85 1.56
N SER A 106 6.78 33.51 2.84
CA SER A 106 5.71 32.62 3.29
C SER A 106 4.31 33.21 3.09
N GLY A 107 4.16 34.53 3.20
CA GLY A 107 2.88 35.22 3.00
C GLY A 107 2.42 35.33 1.54
N ILE A 108 3.32 35.05 0.58
CA ILE A 108 3.10 35.23 -0.85
C ILE A 108 2.63 33.95 -1.55
N ASN A 109 2.81 32.80 -0.89
CA ASN A 109 2.54 31.47 -1.44
C ASN A 109 3.12 31.31 -2.88
N ARG A 110 4.40 31.68 -3.05
CA ARG A 110 5.03 31.84 -4.37
C ARG A 110 4.98 30.57 -5.21
N LYS A 111 5.09 30.76 -6.53
CA LYS A 111 5.35 29.67 -7.47
C LYS A 111 6.76 29.10 -7.25
N VAL A 112 6.85 27.78 -7.05
CA VAL A 112 8.08 27.00 -6.88
C VAL A 112 8.07 25.80 -7.82
N LYS A 113 9.26 25.26 -8.13
CA LYS A 113 9.41 24.04 -8.91
C LYS A 113 9.38 22.85 -7.94
N ASP A 114 8.34 22.04 -8.03
CA ASP A 114 8.24 20.79 -7.28
C ASP A 114 8.87 19.65 -8.09
N HIS A 115 9.56 18.75 -7.38
CA HIS A 115 10.18 17.57 -7.97
C HIS A 115 10.09 16.37 -7.02
N ASP A 116 10.20 15.19 -7.60
CA ASP A 116 10.30 13.96 -6.85
C ASP A 116 11.66 13.86 -6.15
N HIS A 117 11.66 13.76 -4.82
CA HIS A 117 12.90 13.63 -4.04
C HIS A 117 13.58 12.27 -4.21
N ILE A 118 12.91 11.27 -4.79
CA ILE A 118 13.49 9.94 -5.05
C ILE A 118 14.10 9.92 -6.46
N SER A 119 13.32 10.25 -7.50
CA SER A 119 13.80 10.19 -8.89
C SER A 119 14.47 11.47 -9.41
N GLY A 120 14.38 12.58 -8.66
CA GLY A 120 14.84 13.90 -9.09
C GLY A 120 13.92 14.59 -10.09
N LYS A 121 12.97 13.87 -10.71
CA LYS A 121 12.18 14.38 -11.84
C LYS A 121 11.28 15.54 -11.44
N PHE A 122 11.33 16.62 -12.22
CA PHE A 122 10.36 17.72 -12.11
C PHE A 122 8.92 17.20 -12.27
N ARG A 123 8.05 17.60 -11.35
CA ARG A 123 6.63 17.22 -11.35
C ARG A 123 5.76 18.36 -11.84
N GLY A 124 6.05 19.59 -11.42
CA GLY A 124 5.29 20.74 -11.87
C GLY A 124 5.51 22.03 -11.07
N PRO A 125 4.90 23.13 -11.53
CA PRO A 125 4.85 24.39 -10.79
C PRO A 125 3.87 24.28 -9.63
N ALA A 126 4.35 24.45 -8.41
CA ALA A 126 3.57 24.35 -7.19
C ALA A 126 3.55 25.66 -6.41
N HIS A 127 2.56 25.83 -5.55
CA HIS A 127 2.66 26.80 -4.47
C HIS A 127 3.71 26.34 -3.45
N ASP A 128 4.48 27.26 -2.87
CA ASP A 128 5.47 26.96 -1.83
C ASP A 128 4.87 26.16 -0.66
N VAL A 129 3.65 26.51 -0.23
CA VAL A 129 2.94 25.77 0.83
C VAL A 129 2.53 24.38 0.37
N CYS A 130 2.04 24.22 -0.87
CA CYS A 130 1.66 22.91 -1.41
C CYS A 130 2.89 22.00 -1.56
N ASN A 131 4.00 22.53 -2.07
CA ASN A 131 5.27 21.83 -2.21
C ASN A 131 5.78 21.32 -0.85
N LYS A 132 5.72 22.17 0.19
CA LYS A 132 6.10 21.77 1.56
C LYS A 132 5.24 20.64 2.11
N LYS A 133 3.96 20.55 1.75
CA LYS A 133 3.06 19.46 2.16
C LYS A 133 3.41 18.11 1.50
N LEU A 134 3.99 18.13 0.29
CA LEU A 134 4.45 16.92 -0.40
C LEU A 134 5.88 16.51 -0.02
N ARG A 135 6.54 17.24 0.88
CA ARG A 135 7.90 16.94 1.29
C ARG A 135 7.95 15.57 1.96
N ILE A 136 8.78 14.69 1.41
CA ILE A 136 9.15 13.45 2.06
C ILE A 136 10.14 13.77 3.18
N GLY A 137 9.77 13.41 4.41
CA GLY A 137 10.63 13.53 5.59
C GLY A 137 11.28 12.19 5.88
N SER A 138 12.60 12.11 5.85
CA SER A 138 13.36 10.86 6.03
C SER A 138 13.07 10.12 7.33
N PHE A 139 12.61 10.83 8.36
CA PHE A 139 12.25 10.27 9.68
C PHE A 139 10.75 10.32 10.00
N GLU A 140 9.95 10.99 9.16
CA GLU A 140 8.54 11.29 9.40
C GLU A 140 7.62 10.53 8.46
N THR A 141 8.05 10.32 7.21
CA THR A 141 7.25 9.65 6.19
C THR A 141 7.14 8.17 6.52
N LYS A 142 5.90 7.71 6.73
CA LYS A 142 5.61 6.30 6.96
C LYS A 142 5.92 5.48 5.72
N VAL A 143 6.63 4.37 5.92
CA VAL A 143 6.96 3.40 4.89
C VAL A 143 5.93 2.27 4.96
N PRO A 144 5.04 2.14 3.96
CA PRO A 144 4.03 1.10 3.97
C PRO A 144 4.67 -0.27 3.75
N LEU A 145 4.32 -1.22 4.61
CA LEU A 145 4.65 -2.62 4.47
C LEU A 145 3.37 -3.42 4.26
N ILE A 146 3.27 -4.08 3.11
CA ILE A 146 2.05 -4.77 2.71
C ILE A 146 2.15 -6.25 3.08
N CYS A 147 1.20 -6.73 3.86
CA CYS A 147 0.98 -8.16 4.13
C CYS A 147 -0.43 -8.57 3.70
N HIS A 148 -0.66 -9.85 3.44
CA HIS A 148 -1.98 -10.36 3.06
C HIS A 148 -2.67 -11.07 4.20
N ASN A 149 -3.84 -10.56 4.61
CA ASN A 149 -4.59 -11.03 5.78
C ASN A 149 -3.77 -11.01 7.08
N PHE A 150 -2.96 -9.96 7.22
CA PHE A 150 -2.05 -9.74 8.35
C PHE A 150 -2.76 -9.82 9.71
N ARG A 151 -3.92 -9.16 9.83
CA ARG A 151 -4.70 -9.14 11.08
C ARG A 151 -5.35 -10.48 11.40
N GLY A 152 -5.43 -11.38 10.42
CA GLY A 152 -5.99 -12.71 10.58
C GLY A 152 -4.96 -13.76 11.00
N TYR A 153 -3.69 -13.57 10.63
CA TYR A 153 -2.64 -14.57 10.83
C TYR A 153 -1.38 -13.99 11.46
N ASP A 154 -0.52 -13.33 10.67
CA ASP A 154 0.88 -13.07 11.03
C ASP A 154 1.07 -12.00 12.12
N SER A 155 0.09 -11.12 12.31
CA SER A 155 0.16 -10.06 13.33
C SER A 155 0.36 -10.62 14.74
N HIS A 156 -0.30 -11.72 15.10
CA HIS A 156 -0.18 -12.32 16.43
C HIS A 156 1.22 -12.81 16.78
N PRO A 157 1.86 -13.70 15.99
CA PRO A 157 3.21 -14.14 16.27
C PRO A 157 4.22 -13.01 16.15
N LEU A 158 4.08 -12.12 15.15
CA LEU A 158 4.98 -10.99 14.97
C LEU A 158 4.96 -10.05 16.17
N MET A 159 3.78 -9.77 16.74
CA MET A 159 3.66 -8.90 17.90
C MET A 159 4.40 -9.42 19.14
N LYS A 160 4.52 -10.74 19.31
CA LYS A 160 5.30 -11.34 20.41
C LYS A 160 6.79 -11.07 20.28
N VAL A 161 7.27 -10.84 19.07
CA VAL A 161 8.68 -10.56 18.77
C VAL A 161 8.92 -9.06 18.84
N VAL A 162 8.13 -8.26 18.13
CA VAL A 162 8.23 -6.79 18.12
C VAL A 162 8.18 -6.19 19.53
N SER A 163 7.30 -6.70 20.40
CA SER A 163 7.21 -6.22 21.79
C SER A 163 8.49 -6.41 22.61
N LYS A 164 9.39 -7.31 22.20
CA LYS A 164 10.68 -7.55 22.88
C LYS A 164 11.77 -6.57 22.45
N PHE A 165 11.68 -6.01 21.24
CA PHE A 165 12.74 -5.20 20.62
C PHE A 165 12.41 -3.70 20.56
N THR A 166 11.14 -3.33 20.36
CA THR A 166 10.75 -1.93 20.03
C THR A 166 9.39 -1.54 20.61
N ALA A 167 9.12 -1.90 21.87
CA ALA A 167 7.85 -1.59 22.53
C ALA A 167 7.56 -0.07 22.62
N ASP A 168 8.59 0.76 22.75
CA ASP A 168 8.49 2.23 22.81
C ASP A 168 8.12 2.87 21.46
N LYS A 169 8.34 2.16 20.35
CA LYS A 169 8.08 2.64 18.97
C LYS A 169 6.82 2.05 18.35
N LEU A 170 6.10 1.23 19.10
CA LEU A 170 4.89 0.56 18.65
C LEU A 170 3.69 1.48 18.82
N ASN A 171 2.97 1.72 17.73
CA ASN A 171 1.66 2.34 17.74
C ASN A 171 0.69 1.45 16.97
N CYS A 172 -0.52 1.22 17.48
CA CYS A 172 -1.48 0.34 16.81
C CYS A 172 -2.88 0.93 16.81
N ILE A 173 -3.64 0.59 15.77
CA ILE A 173 -5.07 0.88 15.69
C ILE A 173 -5.80 -0.44 15.95
N PRO A 174 -6.23 -0.73 17.18
CA PRO A 174 -6.95 -1.95 17.47
C PRO A 174 -8.35 -1.94 16.82
N GLU A 175 -8.76 -3.07 16.27
CA GLU A 175 -10.15 -3.33 15.87
C GLU A 175 -10.92 -4.01 17.01
N ASN A 176 -10.26 -4.97 17.66
CA ASN A 176 -10.72 -5.66 18.86
C ASN A 176 -9.49 -6.23 19.60
N ILE A 177 -9.71 -6.95 20.70
CA ILE A 177 -8.63 -7.52 21.54
C ILE A 177 -7.67 -8.43 20.75
N GLY A 178 -8.14 -9.08 19.68
CA GLY A 178 -7.33 -9.98 18.86
C GLY A 178 -6.86 -9.41 17.53
N LYS A 179 -7.48 -8.33 17.01
CA LYS A 179 -7.19 -7.85 15.65
C LYS A 179 -6.79 -6.39 15.66
N TYR A 180 -5.73 -6.08 14.90
CA TYR A 180 -5.24 -4.72 14.69
C TYR A 180 -5.53 -4.30 13.24
N LYS A 181 -6.16 -3.13 13.03
CA LYS A 181 -6.38 -2.56 11.70
C LYS A 181 -5.09 -2.07 11.06
N ALA A 182 -4.19 -1.50 11.84
CA ALA A 182 -2.87 -1.09 11.40
C ALA A 182 -1.90 -1.17 12.58
N ILE A 183 -0.64 -1.46 12.27
CA ILE A 183 0.44 -1.48 13.25
C ILE A 183 1.59 -0.65 12.68
N ASP A 184 2.01 0.36 13.42
CA ASP A 184 3.20 1.15 13.14
C ASP A 184 4.32 0.69 14.08
N VAL A 185 5.48 0.37 13.51
CA VAL A 185 6.72 0.10 14.24
C VAL A 185 7.74 1.13 13.77
N GLY A 186 7.90 2.21 14.54
CA GLY A 186 8.68 3.37 14.10
C GLY A 186 8.09 3.99 12.82
N GLN A 187 8.85 3.97 11.72
CA GLN A 187 8.38 4.48 10.42
C GLN A 187 7.67 3.43 9.58
N LEU A 188 7.84 2.15 9.87
CA LEU A 188 7.18 1.08 9.13
C LEU A 188 5.71 1.02 9.53
N ARG A 189 4.82 1.01 8.54
CA ARG A 189 3.38 0.85 8.72
C ARG A 189 2.92 -0.45 8.09
N PHE A 190 2.61 -1.43 8.92
CA PHE A 190 2.03 -2.70 8.49
C PHE A 190 0.58 -2.47 8.05
N LEU A 191 0.34 -2.75 6.77
CA LEU A 191 -0.97 -2.70 6.13
C LEU A 191 -1.41 -4.09 5.73
N ASP A 192 -2.69 -4.36 5.93
CA ASP A 192 -3.32 -5.58 5.48
C ASP A 192 -3.98 -5.34 4.12
N SER A 193 -3.41 -5.91 3.06
CA SER A 193 -3.99 -5.84 1.71
C SER A 193 -5.42 -6.41 1.65
N PHE A 194 -5.82 -7.30 2.56
CA PHE A 194 -7.19 -7.82 2.61
C PHE A 194 -8.21 -6.75 3.06
N GLN A 195 -7.76 -5.68 3.73
CA GLN A 195 -8.61 -4.51 4.05
C GLN A 195 -8.79 -3.56 2.85
N HIS A 196 -8.03 -3.77 1.78
CA HIS A 196 -8.17 -3.07 0.50
C HIS A 196 -8.89 -3.92 -0.54
N MET A 197 -8.47 -5.18 -0.65
CA MET A 197 -8.95 -6.16 -1.61
C MET A 197 -9.39 -7.42 -0.85
N ALA A 198 -10.68 -7.46 -0.46
CA ALA A 198 -11.23 -8.49 0.43
C ALA A 198 -11.45 -9.86 -0.24
N MET A 199 -10.41 -10.39 -0.89
CA MET A 199 -10.37 -11.66 -1.62
C MET A 199 -9.04 -12.36 -1.33
N GLY A 200 -9.04 -13.70 -1.42
CA GLY A 200 -7.80 -14.46 -1.31
C GLY A 200 -6.83 -14.14 -2.45
N LEU A 201 -5.53 -14.21 -2.17
CA LEU A 201 -4.47 -13.96 -3.15
C LEU A 201 -4.64 -14.80 -4.43
N ASP A 202 -5.14 -16.03 -4.32
CA ASP A 202 -5.44 -16.90 -5.46
C ASP A 202 -6.42 -16.25 -6.44
N ASN A 203 -7.50 -15.67 -5.91
CA ASN A 203 -8.51 -14.99 -6.72
C ASN A 203 -8.00 -13.64 -7.24
N LEU A 204 -7.22 -12.90 -6.44
CA LEU A 204 -6.63 -11.64 -6.87
C LEU A 204 -5.66 -11.82 -8.03
N VAL A 205 -4.82 -12.85 -7.97
CA VAL A 205 -3.90 -13.20 -9.07
C VAL A 205 -4.69 -13.67 -10.30
N ALA A 206 -5.75 -14.45 -10.11
CA ALA A 206 -6.62 -14.87 -11.21
C ALA A 206 -7.28 -13.66 -11.93
N CYS A 207 -7.61 -12.59 -11.21
CA CYS A 207 -8.12 -11.35 -11.81
C CYS A 207 -7.11 -10.63 -12.72
N LEU A 208 -5.79 -10.82 -12.51
CA LEU A 208 -4.75 -10.26 -13.37
C LEU A 208 -4.55 -11.07 -14.67
N GLY A 209 -5.03 -12.31 -14.71
CA GLY A 209 -4.84 -13.23 -15.83
C GLY A 209 -3.39 -13.73 -15.96
N GLU A 210 -3.01 -14.17 -17.16
CA GLU A 210 -1.67 -14.75 -17.42
C GLU A 210 -0.74 -13.79 -18.21
N ASN A 211 -1.07 -12.49 -18.27
CA ASN A 211 -0.26 -11.51 -19.02
C ASN A 211 1.01 -11.13 -18.23
N PRO A 212 2.23 -11.39 -18.74
CA PRO A 212 3.48 -11.00 -18.07
C PRO A 212 3.59 -9.51 -17.70
N GLU A 213 2.95 -8.61 -18.46
CA GLU A 213 2.96 -7.17 -18.17
C GLU A 213 2.26 -6.81 -16.85
N LYS A 214 1.38 -7.70 -16.36
CA LYS A 214 0.71 -7.56 -15.07
C LYS A 214 1.57 -8.07 -13.91
N PHE A 215 2.70 -8.74 -14.19
CA PHE A 215 3.61 -9.31 -13.19
C PHE A 215 5.06 -8.83 -13.35
N PRO A 216 5.34 -7.52 -13.52
CA PRO A 216 6.68 -7.06 -13.86
C PRO A 216 7.69 -7.33 -12.74
N LEU A 217 7.29 -7.38 -11.46
CA LEU A 217 8.21 -7.70 -10.37
C LEU A 217 8.57 -9.19 -10.39
N SER A 218 7.57 -10.07 -10.52
CA SER A 218 7.80 -11.52 -10.66
C SER A 218 8.65 -11.84 -11.89
N VAL A 219 8.32 -11.26 -13.04
CA VAL A 219 9.06 -11.46 -14.30
C VAL A 219 10.50 -11.02 -14.15
N LYS A 220 10.74 -9.82 -13.60
CA LYS A 220 12.10 -9.33 -13.38
C LYS A 220 12.88 -10.27 -12.46
N HIS A 221 12.31 -10.62 -11.30
CA HIS A 221 12.98 -11.45 -10.30
C HIS A 221 13.41 -12.82 -10.86
N PHE A 222 12.48 -13.55 -11.49
CA PHE A 222 12.78 -14.89 -11.97
C PHE A 222 13.62 -14.89 -13.26
N THR A 223 13.56 -13.81 -14.05
CA THR A 223 14.48 -13.63 -15.19
C THR A 223 15.92 -13.38 -14.70
N GLU A 224 16.10 -12.58 -13.65
CA GLU A 224 17.41 -12.38 -13.01
C GLU A 224 17.97 -13.68 -12.42
N LYS A 225 17.11 -14.62 -12.02
CA LYS A 225 17.48 -16.01 -11.64
C LYS A 225 17.76 -16.94 -12.82
N GLY A 226 17.62 -16.48 -14.06
CA GLY A 226 17.93 -17.24 -15.27
C GLY A 226 16.78 -18.11 -15.80
N TYR A 227 15.54 -17.94 -15.30
CA TYR A 227 14.39 -18.67 -15.83
C TYR A 227 13.84 -18.01 -17.09
N SER A 228 13.41 -18.82 -18.06
CA SER A 228 12.74 -18.33 -19.26
C SER A 228 11.31 -17.88 -18.94
N ILE A 229 10.78 -16.96 -19.76
CA ILE A 229 9.41 -16.45 -19.58
C ILE A 229 8.35 -17.56 -19.55
N ASP A 230 8.54 -18.63 -20.31
CA ASP A 230 7.60 -19.76 -20.33
C ASP A 230 7.65 -20.60 -19.05
N LYS A 231 8.81 -20.70 -18.38
CA LYS A 231 8.88 -21.27 -17.02
C LYS A 231 8.18 -20.34 -16.03
N ILE A 232 8.44 -19.03 -16.12
CA ILE A 232 7.89 -18.01 -15.20
C ILE A 232 6.36 -17.94 -15.26
N LYS A 233 5.73 -18.09 -16.44
CA LYS A 233 4.27 -18.10 -16.58
C LYS A 233 3.57 -19.15 -15.70
N LEU A 234 4.26 -20.24 -15.34
CA LEU A 234 3.71 -21.23 -14.40
C LEU A 234 3.49 -20.67 -13.00
N LEU A 235 4.17 -19.56 -12.66
CA LEU A 235 4.11 -18.91 -11.36
C LEU A 235 3.07 -17.77 -11.30
N PHE A 236 2.35 -17.47 -12.40
CA PHE A 236 1.26 -16.47 -12.43
C PHE A 236 -0.05 -17.00 -11.85
N ARG A 237 0.06 -17.79 -10.78
CA ARG A 237 -1.03 -18.31 -9.99
C ARG A 237 -0.49 -18.67 -8.62
N LYS A 238 -1.35 -18.60 -7.61
CA LYS A 238 -0.99 -19.05 -6.27
C LYS A 238 -0.58 -20.53 -6.32
N GLY A 239 0.58 -20.82 -5.74
CA GLY A 239 1.05 -22.20 -5.57
C GLY A 239 0.15 -22.99 -4.63
N VAL A 240 0.35 -24.31 -4.54
CA VAL A 240 -0.39 -25.14 -3.59
C VAL A 240 0.57 -25.83 -2.65
N PHE A 241 0.35 -25.64 -1.35
CA PHE A 241 1.27 -26.10 -0.32
C PHE A 241 0.59 -27.08 0.67
N PRO A 242 1.21 -28.22 1.01
CA PRO A 242 0.63 -29.22 1.91
C PRO A 242 0.91 -28.86 3.39
N TYR A 243 0.27 -27.80 3.90
CA TYR A 243 0.55 -27.25 5.24
C TYR A 243 0.50 -28.28 6.38
N ASP A 244 -0.54 -29.10 6.44
CA ASP A 244 -0.73 -30.10 7.50
C ASP A 244 0.33 -31.20 7.44
N TRP A 245 0.83 -31.51 6.24
CA TRP A 245 1.94 -32.44 6.08
C TRP A 245 3.27 -31.77 6.41
N THR A 246 3.51 -30.49 6.16
CA THR A 246 4.80 -29.84 6.47
C THR A 246 4.94 -29.49 7.96
N ASN A 247 4.98 -30.51 8.82
CA ASN A 247 4.98 -30.39 10.27
C ASN A 247 6.30 -30.79 10.96
N ALA A 248 7.37 -31.02 10.19
CA ALA A 248 8.69 -31.41 10.71
C ALA A 248 9.81 -30.94 9.76
N TRP A 249 10.98 -30.57 10.29
CA TRP A 249 12.09 -29.99 9.52
C TRP A 249 12.66 -30.95 8.48
N GLU A 250 12.73 -32.24 8.80
CA GLU A 250 13.27 -33.29 7.93
C GLU A 250 12.43 -33.49 6.66
N LYS A 251 11.23 -32.89 6.60
CA LYS A 251 10.39 -32.91 5.40
C LYS A 251 10.94 -32.02 4.30
N PHE A 252 11.70 -30.98 4.63
CA PHE A 252 12.38 -30.15 3.63
C PHE A 252 13.49 -30.91 2.90
N ASP A 253 14.13 -31.88 3.55
CA ASP A 253 15.19 -32.70 2.95
C ASP A 253 14.66 -33.80 2.02
N ARG A 254 13.34 -33.97 1.92
CA ARG A 254 12.73 -34.98 1.04
C ARG A 254 12.98 -34.63 -0.41
N THR A 255 13.51 -35.60 -1.17
CA THR A 255 13.86 -35.45 -2.59
C THR A 255 12.70 -35.77 -3.54
N SER A 256 11.48 -35.89 -3.03
CA SER A 256 10.28 -36.15 -3.80
C SER A 256 9.08 -35.40 -3.24
N LEU A 257 8.10 -35.13 -4.10
CA LEU A 257 6.81 -34.59 -3.69
C LEU A 257 6.06 -35.60 -2.80
N PRO A 258 5.38 -35.13 -1.75
CA PRO A 258 4.45 -35.97 -1.02
C PRO A 258 3.29 -36.40 -1.95
N PRO A 259 2.74 -37.61 -1.76
CA PRO A 259 1.60 -38.08 -2.56
C PRO A 259 0.39 -37.15 -2.37
N ARG A 260 -0.48 -37.06 -3.38
CA ARG A 260 -1.69 -36.21 -3.35
C ARG A 260 -2.49 -36.31 -2.04
N LYS A 261 -2.63 -37.50 -1.48
CA LYS A 261 -3.38 -37.71 -0.22
C LYS A 261 -2.85 -36.86 0.94
N ASP A 262 -1.56 -36.54 0.96
CA ASP A 262 -0.88 -35.77 2.00
C ASP A 262 -1.07 -34.26 1.81
N PHE A 263 -1.70 -33.81 0.73
CA PHE A 263 -2.18 -32.42 0.54
C PHE A 263 -3.57 -32.18 1.15
N TYR A 264 -4.07 -33.10 2.00
CA TYR A 264 -5.33 -32.90 2.70
C TYR A 264 -5.21 -31.72 3.67
N SER A 265 -6.14 -30.77 3.58
CA SER A 265 -6.19 -29.60 4.44
C SER A 265 -7.19 -29.80 5.57
N LEU A 266 -6.74 -29.72 6.83
CA LEU A 266 -7.63 -29.78 7.99
C LEU A 266 -8.56 -28.55 8.05
N LEU A 267 -8.06 -27.38 7.65
CA LEU A 267 -8.82 -26.12 7.66
C LEU A 267 -10.03 -26.17 6.71
N SER A 268 -9.85 -26.72 5.52
CA SER A 268 -10.93 -26.81 4.51
C SER A 268 -11.61 -28.18 4.48
N GLN A 269 -11.14 -29.14 5.27
CA GLN A 269 -11.60 -30.53 5.34
C GLN A 269 -11.67 -31.24 3.98
N GLN A 270 -10.82 -30.84 3.04
CA GLN A 270 -10.81 -31.36 1.67
C GLN A 270 -9.39 -31.66 1.21
N ASN A 271 -9.29 -32.59 0.25
CA ASN A 271 -8.05 -32.85 -0.44
C ASN A 271 -7.89 -31.91 -1.63
N ILE A 272 -6.65 -31.69 -2.08
CA ILE A 272 -6.35 -30.94 -3.29
C ILE A 272 -7.05 -31.56 -4.51
N SER A 273 -7.50 -30.73 -5.46
CA SER A 273 -8.00 -31.23 -6.75
C SER A 273 -6.91 -31.96 -7.55
N LYS A 274 -7.32 -32.77 -8.53
CA LYS A 274 -6.38 -33.49 -9.37
C LYS A 274 -5.55 -32.51 -10.21
N GLU A 275 -6.19 -31.48 -10.73
CA GLU A 275 -5.62 -30.45 -11.59
C GLU A 275 -4.58 -29.62 -10.84
N ASN A 276 -4.85 -29.29 -9.58
CA ASN A 276 -3.90 -28.57 -8.74
C ASN A 276 -2.69 -29.45 -8.38
N TYR A 277 -2.88 -30.75 -8.15
CA TYR A 277 -1.75 -31.65 -7.92
C TYR A 277 -0.89 -31.85 -9.18
N GLU A 278 -1.52 -31.99 -10.35
CA GLU A 278 -0.82 -32.02 -11.64
C GLU A 278 0.01 -30.75 -11.86
N HIS A 279 -0.52 -29.58 -11.46
CA HIS A 279 0.23 -28.33 -11.49
C HIS A 279 1.46 -28.35 -10.55
N VAL A 280 1.31 -28.83 -9.31
CA VAL A 280 2.44 -29.00 -8.37
C VAL A 280 3.53 -29.90 -8.98
N GLN A 281 3.15 -31.01 -9.60
CA GLN A 281 4.07 -31.91 -10.29
C GLN A 281 4.77 -31.21 -11.47
N LYS A 282 4.04 -30.42 -12.25
CA LYS A 282 4.59 -29.65 -13.37
C LYS A 282 5.60 -28.61 -12.89
N VAL A 283 5.31 -27.87 -11.82
CA VAL A 283 6.25 -26.91 -11.22
C VAL A 283 7.51 -27.62 -10.74
N TRP A 284 7.36 -28.70 -9.97
CA TRP A 284 8.49 -29.51 -9.48
C TRP A 284 9.43 -29.95 -10.61
N GLN A 285 8.86 -30.49 -11.70
CA GLN A 285 9.62 -30.95 -12.86
C GLN A 285 10.24 -29.79 -13.64
N THR A 286 9.47 -28.73 -13.90
CA THR A 286 9.90 -27.61 -14.76
C THR A 286 11.04 -26.80 -14.13
N PHE A 287 11.00 -26.64 -12.81
CA PHE A 287 12.02 -25.93 -12.05
C PHE A 287 13.11 -26.87 -11.50
N GLU A 288 13.07 -28.15 -11.87
CA GLU A 288 14.13 -29.14 -11.58
C GLU A 288 14.43 -29.25 -10.07
N MET A 289 13.36 -29.24 -9.25
CA MET A 289 13.43 -29.26 -7.80
C MET A 289 14.14 -30.52 -7.29
N LYS A 290 15.15 -30.34 -6.44
CA LYS A 290 15.93 -31.43 -5.82
C LYS A 290 15.42 -31.83 -4.46
N SER A 291 14.75 -30.90 -3.77
CA SER A 291 14.20 -31.12 -2.45
C SER A 291 12.87 -30.39 -2.26
N PHE A 292 12.07 -30.86 -1.31
CA PHE A 292 10.86 -30.18 -0.90
C PHE A 292 11.16 -28.81 -0.28
N GLY A 293 12.36 -28.65 0.28
CA GLY A 293 12.91 -27.37 0.70
C GLY A 293 12.99 -26.36 -0.43
N GLU A 294 13.54 -26.72 -1.59
CA GLU A 294 13.61 -25.82 -2.75
C GLU A 294 12.20 -25.48 -3.27
N TYR A 295 11.28 -26.45 -3.27
CA TYR A 295 9.88 -26.22 -3.66
C TYR A 295 9.17 -25.23 -2.72
N HIS A 296 9.37 -25.39 -1.41
CA HIS A 296 8.87 -24.46 -0.41
C HIS A 296 9.41 -23.04 -0.61
N ASP A 297 10.70 -22.91 -0.92
CA ASP A 297 11.33 -21.60 -1.09
C ASP A 297 10.76 -20.89 -2.32
N LEU A 298 10.63 -21.61 -3.43
CA LEU A 298 9.96 -21.10 -4.64
C LEU A 298 8.50 -20.72 -4.35
N TYR A 299 7.77 -21.54 -3.58
CA TYR A 299 6.39 -21.25 -3.17
C TYR A 299 6.29 -19.93 -2.40
N LEU A 300 7.13 -19.73 -1.38
CA LEU A 300 7.12 -18.52 -0.56
C LEU A 300 7.50 -17.27 -1.37
N GLU A 301 8.57 -17.35 -2.16
CA GLU A 301 8.99 -16.24 -3.02
C GLU A 301 7.89 -15.86 -4.02
N THR A 302 7.25 -16.85 -4.62
CA THR A 302 6.14 -16.63 -5.56
C THR A 302 4.96 -15.94 -4.88
N ASP A 303 4.53 -16.39 -3.70
CA ASP A 303 3.42 -15.78 -2.97
C ASP A 303 3.69 -14.30 -2.62
N VAL A 304 4.92 -13.96 -2.23
CA VAL A 304 5.32 -12.57 -1.93
C VAL A 304 5.36 -11.70 -3.18
N LEU A 305 5.95 -12.20 -4.27
CA LEU A 305 6.03 -11.46 -5.54
C LEU A 305 4.66 -11.26 -6.18
N LEU A 306 3.79 -12.28 -6.12
CA LEU A 306 2.41 -12.17 -6.58
C LEU A 306 1.63 -11.11 -5.80
N LEU A 307 1.79 -11.05 -4.48
CA LEU A 307 1.17 -10.01 -3.66
C LEU A 307 1.69 -8.62 -4.06
N ALA A 308 3.00 -8.48 -4.29
CA ALA A 308 3.60 -7.22 -4.70
C ALA A 308 3.06 -6.75 -6.08
N ASP A 309 2.99 -7.65 -7.06
CA ASP A 309 2.43 -7.36 -8.38
C ASP A 309 0.93 -7.02 -8.30
N VAL A 310 0.15 -7.76 -7.51
CA VAL A 310 -1.27 -7.45 -7.25
C VAL A 310 -1.45 -6.07 -6.64
N PHE A 311 -0.72 -5.76 -5.57
CA PHE A 311 -0.85 -4.47 -4.89
C PHE A 311 -0.37 -3.31 -5.77
N MET A 312 0.69 -3.50 -6.56
CA MET A 312 1.16 -2.49 -7.51
C MET A 312 0.14 -2.24 -8.63
N ASN A 313 -0.50 -3.27 -9.19
CA ASN A 313 -1.58 -3.08 -10.15
C ASN A 313 -2.77 -2.32 -9.53
N TYR A 314 -3.12 -2.64 -8.29
CA TYR A 314 -4.14 -1.93 -7.54
C TYR A 314 -3.78 -0.45 -7.33
N THR A 315 -2.53 -0.16 -6.92
CA THR A 315 -2.03 1.22 -6.80
C THR A 315 -2.09 1.98 -8.12
N ILE A 316 -1.66 1.36 -9.23
CA ILE A 316 -1.74 1.99 -10.57
C ILE A 316 -3.19 2.34 -10.92
N MET A 317 -4.12 1.42 -10.70
CA MET A 317 -5.55 1.63 -10.95
C MET A 317 -6.10 2.79 -10.10
N CYS A 318 -5.88 2.79 -8.78
CA CYS A 318 -6.34 3.85 -7.89
C CYS A 318 -5.73 5.22 -8.23
N LEU A 319 -4.46 5.26 -8.64
CA LEU A 319 -3.83 6.50 -9.10
C LEU A 319 -4.41 7.00 -10.42
N GLN A 320 -4.84 6.11 -11.32
CA GLN A 320 -5.46 6.47 -12.59
C GLN A 320 -6.90 6.97 -12.39
N ASP A 321 -7.70 6.25 -11.61
CA ASP A 321 -9.13 6.52 -11.45
C ASP A 321 -9.41 7.63 -10.43
N ASP A 322 -8.75 7.57 -9.27
CA ASP A 322 -9.00 8.49 -8.14
C ASP A 322 -7.86 9.49 -7.94
N GLY A 323 -6.65 9.23 -8.47
CA GLY A 323 -5.45 10.00 -8.17
C GLY A 323 -5.06 9.92 -6.69
N LEU A 324 -5.31 8.79 -6.05
CA LEU A 324 -4.98 8.49 -4.66
C LEU A 324 -4.14 7.22 -4.61
N ASP A 325 -3.08 7.21 -3.78
CA ASP A 325 -2.28 6.02 -3.55
C ASP A 325 -2.86 5.24 -2.35
N PRO A 326 -3.33 3.99 -2.56
CA PRO A 326 -3.94 3.19 -1.50
C PRO A 326 -2.97 2.87 -0.35
N SER A 327 -1.66 2.90 -0.57
CA SER A 327 -0.64 2.63 0.45
C SER A 327 -0.60 3.69 1.56
N HIS A 328 -1.22 4.84 1.34
CA HIS A 328 -1.39 5.87 2.38
C HIS A 328 -2.64 5.66 3.25
N TYR A 329 -3.45 4.65 2.95
CA TYR A 329 -4.69 4.37 3.64
C TYR A 329 -4.64 3.02 4.35
N VAL A 330 -5.24 2.97 5.55
CA VAL A 330 -5.35 1.72 6.33
C VAL A 330 -6.24 0.69 5.60
N SER A 331 -7.25 1.16 4.87
CA SER A 331 -8.23 0.30 4.19
C SER A 331 -8.89 1.03 3.03
N ALA A 332 -9.51 0.26 2.12
CA ALA A 332 -10.26 0.80 0.99
C ALA A 332 -11.37 1.79 1.38
N PRO A 333 -12.21 1.55 2.42
CA PRO A 333 -13.22 2.54 2.83
C PRO A 333 -12.66 3.91 3.18
N GLY A 334 -11.46 3.98 3.78
CA GLY A 334 -10.80 5.25 4.08
C GLY A 334 -10.38 5.99 2.81
N MET A 335 -9.82 5.27 1.85
CA MET A 335 -9.45 5.83 0.54
C MET A 335 -10.67 6.29 -0.26
N PHE A 336 -11.72 5.46 -0.32
CA PHE A 336 -12.94 5.80 -1.06
C PHE A 336 -13.69 6.99 -0.46
N ASN A 337 -13.63 7.16 0.85
CA ASN A 337 -14.17 8.36 1.51
C ASN A 337 -13.43 9.62 1.01
N ASP A 338 -12.10 9.59 0.94
CA ASP A 338 -11.32 10.71 0.40
C ASP A 338 -11.55 10.90 -1.11
N SER A 339 -11.69 9.82 -1.89
CA SER A 339 -12.06 9.90 -3.32
C SER A 339 -13.42 10.58 -3.50
N LEU A 340 -14.40 10.23 -2.68
CA LEU A 340 -15.73 10.85 -2.71
C LEU A 340 -15.65 12.36 -2.42
N TYR A 341 -14.89 12.79 -1.42
CA TYR A 341 -14.71 14.22 -1.14
C TYR A 341 -13.98 14.94 -2.27
N LYS A 342 -12.92 14.33 -2.81
CA LYS A 342 -12.15 14.88 -3.91
C LYS A 342 -12.99 15.07 -5.17
N SER A 343 -13.82 14.08 -5.51
CA SER A 343 -14.66 14.10 -6.72
C SER A 343 -15.89 15.01 -6.58
N SER A 344 -16.52 15.05 -5.39
CA SER A 344 -17.69 15.89 -5.14
C SER A 344 -17.38 17.35 -4.84
N GLY A 345 -16.18 17.65 -4.35
CA GLY A 345 -15.83 18.96 -3.79
C GLY A 345 -16.62 19.33 -2.54
N ALA A 346 -17.34 18.37 -1.93
CA ALA A 346 -18.16 18.61 -0.76
C ALA A 346 -17.30 18.75 0.50
N GLU A 347 -17.56 19.78 1.30
CA GLU A 347 -17.00 19.93 2.64
C GLU A 347 -18.02 19.43 3.67
N LEU A 348 -17.85 18.21 4.19
CA LEU A 348 -18.67 17.74 5.29
C LEU A 348 -18.24 18.44 6.58
N LYS A 349 -19.20 19.15 7.20
CA LYS A 349 -18.99 19.79 8.49
C LYS A 349 -19.19 18.76 9.60
N LEU A 350 -18.38 18.88 10.65
CA LEU A 350 -18.59 18.11 11.87
C LEU A 350 -19.98 18.44 12.44
N MET A 351 -20.81 17.43 12.69
CA MET A 351 -22.05 17.59 13.44
C MET A 351 -21.69 18.02 14.85
N THR A 352 -22.06 19.24 15.22
CA THR A 352 -21.77 19.80 16.56
C THR A 352 -23.01 19.78 17.45
N ASP A 353 -24.19 19.56 16.85
CA ASP A 353 -25.45 19.44 17.54
C ASP A 353 -25.83 17.96 17.75
N MET A 354 -26.32 17.65 18.95
CA MET A 354 -26.67 16.28 19.34
C MET A 354 -27.96 15.79 18.65
N ASP A 355 -28.92 16.67 18.40
CA ASP A 355 -30.18 16.30 17.76
C ASP A 355 -29.96 16.01 16.27
N GLU A 356 -29.09 16.77 15.59
CA GLU A 356 -28.63 16.46 14.23
C GLU A 356 -28.00 15.05 14.15
N TYR A 357 -27.08 14.76 15.07
CA TYR A 357 -26.44 13.45 15.15
C TYR A 357 -27.46 12.33 15.37
N LEU A 358 -28.34 12.48 16.38
CA LEU A 358 -29.35 11.48 16.71
C LEU A 358 -30.37 11.30 15.58
N MET A 359 -30.71 12.36 14.85
CA MET A 359 -31.59 12.26 13.68
C MET A 359 -30.97 11.38 12.60
N VAL A 360 -29.69 11.59 12.28
CA VAL A 360 -28.97 10.77 11.29
C VAL A 360 -28.80 9.34 11.77
N GLU A 361 -28.32 9.15 13.01
CA GLU A 361 -28.10 7.82 13.60
C GLU A 361 -29.39 6.98 13.59
N LYS A 362 -30.51 7.56 14.04
CA LYS A 362 -31.83 6.91 14.04
C LYS A 362 -32.35 6.64 12.63
N GLY A 363 -31.80 7.29 11.60
CA GLY A 363 -32.12 7.08 10.19
C GLY A 363 -31.36 5.93 9.53
N ILE A 364 -30.22 5.48 10.09
CA ILE A 364 -29.40 4.42 9.49
C ILE A 364 -30.15 3.09 9.49
N ARG A 365 -30.24 2.44 8.33
CA ARG A 365 -30.83 1.11 8.14
C ARG A 365 -29.84 0.22 7.41
N GLY A 366 -29.76 -1.05 7.81
CA GLY A 366 -29.00 -2.07 7.09
C GLY A 366 -29.73 -2.57 5.85
N GLY A 367 -29.15 -3.55 5.16
CA GLY A 367 -29.80 -4.22 4.03
C GLY A 367 -31.09 -4.92 4.45
N MET A 368 -32.15 -4.80 3.64
CA MET A 368 -33.39 -5.52 3.89
C MET A 368 -33.15 -7.03 3.79
N THR A 369 -33.35 -7.74 4.89
CA THR A 369 -33.34 -9.21 4.91
C THR A 369 -34.78 -9.68 5.08
N MET A 370 -35.33 -10.34 4.06
CA MET A 370 -36.68 -10.90 4.10
C MET A 370 -36.59 -12.43 4.02
N ALA A 371 -37.07 -13.11 5.06
CA ALA A 371 -37.42 -14.52 4.98
C ALA A 371 -38.91 -14.63 4.66
N SER A 372 -39.25 -14.82 3.38
CA SER A 372 -40.63 -15.03 2.96
C SER A 372 -41.01 -16.52 3.10
N HIS A 373 -42.21 -16.78 3.61
CA HIS A 373 -42.80 -18.10 3.43
C HIS A 373 -43.17 -18.26 1.95
N ARG A 374 -42.58 -19.25 1.28
CA ARG A 374 -43.06 -19.66 -0.04
C ARG A 374 -44.52 -20.05 0.11
N TYR A 375 -45.39 -19.48 -0.72
CA TYR A 375 -46.78 -19.89 -0.77
C TYR A 375 -46.83 -21.38 -1.14
N ALA A 376 -47.24 -22.21 -0.18
CA ALA A 376 -47.49 -23.62 -0.37
C ALA A 376 -48.98 -23.84 -0.13
N LYS A 377 -49.65 -24.36 -1.15
CA LYS A 377 -51.07 -24.73 -1.08
C LYS A 377 -51.17 -26.23 -1.33
N ALA A 378 -51.61 -26.98 -0.33
CA ALA A 378 -51.90 -28.40 -0.50
C ALA A 378 -53.14 -28.56 -1.39
N ASN A 379 -53.09 -29.46 -2.36
CA ASN A 379 -54.25 -29.86 -3.15
C ASN A 379 -54.85 -31.12 -2.55
N ASN A 380 -55.45 -30.99 -1.36
CA ASN A 380 -56.00 -32.11 -0.60
C ASN A 380 -57.53 -32.15 -0.72
N PRO A 381 -58.18 -33.32 -0.91
CA PRO A 381 -59.64 -33.45 -0.97
C PRO A 381 -60.41 -32.89 0.24
N LYS A 382 -59.74 -32.69 1.38
CA LYS A 382 -60.31 -32.07 2.58
C LYS A 382 -60.26 -30.54 2.58
N CYS A 383 -59.56 -29.93 1.62
CA CYS A 383 -59.47 -28.48 1.49
C CYS A 383 -60.67 -27.94 0.68
N PRO A 384 -61.26 -26.78 1.06
CA PRO A 384 -62.44 -26.22 0.38
C PRO A 384 -62.21 -25.87 -1.11
N ASP A 385 -60.95 -25.69 -1.47
CA ASP A 385 -60.45 -25.26 -2.77
C ASP A 385 -59.64 -26.36 -3.48
N TYR A 386 -59.96 -27.61 -3.15
CA TYR A 386 -59.47 -28.79 -3.85
C TYR A 386 -59.81 -28.75 -5.34
N ASP A 387 -58.82 -29.04 -6.16
CA ASP A 387 -58.94 -29.12 -7.61
C ASP A 387 -58.65 -30.56 -8.05
N SER A 388 -59.71 -31.29 -8.42
CA SER A 388 -59.61 -32.68 -8.86
C SER A 388 -58.88 -32.85 -10.19
N SER A 389 -58.61 -31.75 -10.93
CA SER A 389 -57.81 -31.79 -12.16
C SER A 389 -56.30 -31.77 -11.91
N LYS A 390 -55.86 -31.53 -10.66
CA LYS A 390 -54.45 -31.48 -10.26
C LYS A 390 -54.05 -32.66 -9.38
N PRO A 391 -52.76 -33.05 -9.34
CA PRO A 391 -52.27 -34.07 -8.43
C PRO A 391 -52.58 -33.72 -6.98
N THR A 392 -52.89 -34.74 -6.17
CA THR A 392 -53.08 -34.55 -4.73
C THR A 392 -51.72 -34.36 -4.06
N THR A 393 -51.59 -33.29 -3.26
CA THR A 393 -50.35 -32.92 -2.57
C THR A 393 -50.54 -32.76 -1.07
#